data_AF-A0A419JV37-F1
#
_entry.id   AF-A0A419JV37-F1
#
_cell.length_a   1.000
_cell.length_b   1.000
_cell.length_c   1.000
_cell.angle_alpha   90.00
_cell.angle_beta   90.00
_cell.angle_gamma   90.00
#
_symmetry.space_group_name_H-M   'P 1'
#
loop_
_entity.id
_entity.type
_entity.pdbx_description
1 polymer ?
#
loop_
_entity_poly.entity_id
_entity_poly.type
_entity_poly.pdbx_seq_one_letter_code
_entity_poly.pdbx_strand_id
1 'polypeptide(L)'
;LELCMKDSVRIWVINTAPPMAMRKEIQVATDLVAGFQNDIWARTIRFKDKVGGTIKASDRAILNDPWNPVGGTNYAYDLIIQSCTNDFDALANPYTGLPMPNNFESATVEIEEGSVVTWSSDWINVSFVPSIEVPTDAWYDWDVKNKKIITAPPGTYAKAKVTINYGDVIGKVKYHDGSVMSLADWFAFWPLPFERSNPESSIYDESYVPAFESFRTNYQGQRLISTHPLVIEYYVNYSNPEAEFIATYAAEWPNMPWHAVAVGMKAEEEGTLAWTSSKSKANNVEWMNYIGGTSIPLLKNALATAKAEGYRPLLASEYATAEEAAERYNKLTDWVNAKGHFWVCNGPFYLELADFSAHTAVVKAFRDYRWKADRWAWLSSPPIPEGSVVLPEIVAGMPGNIVPGVSATFTLNLQIAGKPYPNNKIDFVKYLVLDSAGNVITSGNAVPGAEGEWAITLTQSVTAEMREGTYTLMTIALSKDVAMPGIINTPFTVTLGGVLSYFNTVLEQREAQLNAALSALQATQAEQIAQLQSAISSLQTTVYAAIAVAVISLLIAIYAVVTKKS
;
A
#
# COMPACT_ATOMS: atom_id res chain seq x y z
N LEU A 1 -12.02 -4.47 -21.50
CA LEU A 1 -12.68 -5.27 -20.45
C LEU A 1 -13.77 -6.19 -21.00
N GLU A 2 -14.74 -5.70 -21.77
CA GLU A 2 -15.88 -6.52 -22.24
C GLU A 2 -15.47 -7.76 -23.04
N LEU A 3 -14.44 -7.65 -23.88
CA LEU A 3 -13.89 -8.78 -24.65
C LEU A 3 -13.11 -9.79 -23.78
N CYS A 4 -12.36 -9.33 -22.75
CA CYS A 4 -11.67 -10.22 -21.82
C CYS A 4 -12.65 -11.10 -21.01
N MET A 5 -13.83 -10.58 -20.68
CA MET A 5 -14.86 -11.37 -19.98
C MET A 5 -15.51 -12.40 -20.91
N LYS A 6 -15.63 -12.11 -22.21
CA LYS A 6 -16.17 -13.05 -23.22
C LYS A 6 -15.17 -14.16 -23.59
N ASP A 7 -13.87 -13.89 -23.48
CA ASP A 7 -12.79 -14.81 -23.85
C ASP A 7 -12.15 -15.53 -22.63
N SER A 8 -12.72 -15.34 -21.43
CA SER A 8 -12.14 -15.94 -20.22
C SER A 8 -12.40 -17.45 -20.14
N VAL A 9 -11.36 -18.23 -20.40
CA VAL A 9 -11.29 -19.69 -20.16
C VAL A 9 -11.35 -20.07 -18.67
N ARG A 10 -11.23 -19.10 -17.75
CA ARG A 10 -11.38 -19.28 -16.30
C ARG A 10 -12.39 -18.27 -15.76
N ILE A 11 -13.66 -18.67 -15.71
CA ILE A 11 -14.67 -17.93 -14.95
C ILE A 11 -14.43 -18.26 -13.48
N TRP A 12 -14.06 -17.27 -12.67
CA TRP A 12 -13.99 -17.41 -11.22
C TRP A 12 -15.41 -17.51 -10.66
N VAL A 13 -15.99 -18.72 -10.70
CA VAL A 13 -17.40 -18.95 -10.33
C VAL A 13 -17.64 -18.93 -8.82
N ILE A 14 -16.58 -19.04 -8.02
CA ILE A 14 -16.66 -19.07 -6.55
C ILE A 14 -15.50 -18.27 -5.98
N ASN A 15 -15.81 -17.21 -5.24
CA ASN A 15 -14.88 -16.61 -4.28
C ASN A 15 -15.32 -17.06 -2.89
N THR A 16 -14.44 -17.74 -2.15
CA THR A 16 -14.75 -18.12 -0.77
C THR A 16 -14.23 -17.03 0.17
N ALA A 17 -15.04 -16.63 1.15
CA ALA A 17 -14.64 -15.73 2.23
C ALA A 17 -14.48 -16.54 3.52
N PRO A 18 -13.39 -17.32 3.68
CA PRO A 18 -13.20 -18.11 4.88
C PRO A 18 -13.06 -17.19 6.10
N PRO A 19 -13.76 -17.46 7.22
CA PRO A 19 -13.59 -16.67 8.42
C PRO A 19 -12.19 -16.88 9.00
N MET A 20 -11.50 -15.78 9.28
CA MET A 20 -10.26 -15.79 10.04
C MET A 20 -10.56 -15.56 11.50
N ALA A 21 -10.56 -16.64 12.29
CA ALA A 21 -10.79 -16.56 13.71
C ALA A 21 -9.49 -16.17 14.43
N MET A 22 -9.55 -15.09 15.22
CA MET A 22 -8.49 -14.74 16.17
C MET A 22 -9.08 -14.37 17.54
N ARG A 23 -8.27 -14.54 18.58
CA ARG A 23 -8.62 -14.12 19.94
C ARG A 23 -8.70 -12.60 20.00
N LYS A 24 -9.72 -12.04 20.66
CA LYS A 24 -9.93 -10.58 20.76
C LYS A 24 -8.77 -9.82 21.41
N GLU A 25 -7.96 -10.52 22.22
CA GLU A 25 -6.79 -9.98 22.90
C GLU A 25 -5.57 -9.85 21.97
N ILE A 26 -5.61 -10.46 20.79
CA ILE A 26 -4.55 -10.42 19.78
C ILE A 26 -4.83 -9.28 18.80
N GLN A 27 -3.77 -8.61 18.39
CA GLN A 27 -3.73 -7.63 17.31
C GLN A 27 -2.67 -8.08 16.31
N VAL A 28 -3.04 -8.12 15.02
CA VAL A 28 -2.19 -8.61 13.94
C VAL A 28 -2.73 -8.05 12.62
N ALA A 29 -1.82 -7.66 11.73
CA ALA A 29 -2.18 -7.28 10.37
C ALA A 29 -2.45 -8.53 9.54
N THR A 30 -3.50 -8.51 8.74
CA THR A 30 -3.89 -9.62 7.87
C THR A 30 -4.18 -9.10 6.49
N ASP A 31 -3.82 -9.88 5.49
CA ASP A 31 -4.26 -9.66 4.12
C ASP A 31 -5.78 -9.78 4.02
N LEU A 32 -6.41 -8.90 3.23
CA LEU A 32 -7.87 -8.86 3.10
C LEU A 32 -8.48 -10.12 2.49
N VAL A 33 -7.69 -10.90 1.74
CA VAL A 33 -8.14 -12.11 1.02
C VAL A 33 -7.39 -13.34 1.53
N ALA A 34 -6.06 -13.30 1.54
CA ALA A 34 -5.19 -14.41 1.90
C ALA A 34 -5.01 -14.58 3.42
N GLY A 35 -5.43 -13.58 4.19
CA GLY A 35 -5.38 -13.63 5.63
C GLY A 35 -3.99 -13.66 6.24
N PHE A 36 -3.65 -14.77 6.91
CA PHE A 36 -2.34 -14.96 7.55
C PHE A 36 -1.29 -15.50 6.59
N GLN A 37 -1.66 -15.81 5.34
CA GLN A 37 -0.72 -16.14 4.25
C GLN A 37 -0.09 -14.86 3.66
N ASN A 38 0.34 -13.95 4.54
CA ASN A 38 1.08 -12.75 4.22
C ASN A 38 2.10 -12.51 5.34
N ASP A 39 3.36 -12.32 4.99
CA ASP A 39 4.51 -12.28 5.92
C ASP A 39 4.46 -11.14 6.95
N ILE A 40 3.53 -10.20 6.76
CA ILE A 40 3.32 -9.10 7.69
C ILE A 40 2.80 -9.56 9.05
N TRP A 41 2.15 -10.73 9.13
CA TRP A 41 1.61 -11.25 10.40
C TRP A 41 2.74 -11.39 11.44
N ALA A 42 3.90 -11.91 11.03
CA ALA A 42 5.04 -12.15 11.92
C ALA A 42 5.62 -10.83 12.46
N ARG A 43 5.47 -9.74 11.74
CA ARG A 43 5.99 -8.42 12.13
C ARG A 43 4.97 -7.59 12.92
N THR A 44 3.71 -8.01 12.90
CA THR A 44 2.59 -7.24 13.49
C THR A 44 1.91 -7.94 14.66
N ILE A 45 2.06 -9.26 14.81
CA ILE A 45 1.40 -10.03 15.87
C ILE A 45 1.82 -9.59 17.29
N ARG A 46 0.84 -9.24 18.13
CA ARG A 46 1.03 -8.86 19.54
C ARG A 46 -0.24 -9.04 20.35
N PHE A 47 -0.11 -9.06 21.68
CA PHE A 47 -1.24 -8.81 22.57
C PHE A 47 -1.48 -7.30 22.68
N LYS A 48 -2.75 -6.88 22.70
CA LYS A 48 -3.13 -5.45 22.76
C LYS A 48 -2.57 -4.75 24.01
N ASP A 49 -2.74 -5.38 25.16
CA ASP A 49 -2.45 -4.78 26.46
C ASP A 49 -1.25 -5.42 27.18
N LYS A 50 -0.41 -6.16 26.45
CA LYS A 50 0.69 -6.93 27.04
C LYS A 50 1.89 -7.07 26.10
N VAL A 51 3.08 -6.82 26.64
CA VAL A 51 4.35 -7.09 25.94
C VAL A 51 4.73 -8.56 26.11
N GLY A 52 5.00 -9.22 24.97
CA GLY A 52 5.44 -10.62 24.92
C GLY A 52 4.37 -11.62 25.37
N GLY A 53 4.80 -12.87 25.52
CA GLY A 53 3.94 -14.01 25.85
C GLY A 53 3.98 -15.10 24.79
N THR A 54 3.06 -16.05 24.90
CA THR A 54 2.94 -17.19 23.99
C THR A 54 1.57 -17.15 23.34
N ILE A 55 1.56 -17.14 22.00
CA ILE A 55 0.35 -17.30 21.21
C ILE A 55 0.34 -18.74 20.70
N LYS A 56 -0.79 -19.41 20.90
CA LYS A 56 -1.06 -20.71 20.27
C LYS A 56 -1.90 -20.44 19.03
N ALA A 57 -1.37 -20.81 17.88
CA ALA A 57 -2.07 -20.78 16.60
C ALA A 57 -2.29 -22.22 16.13
N SER A 58 -3.31 -22.41 15.30
CA SER A 58 -3.59 -23.67 14.62
C SER A 58 -3.64 -23.41 13.13
N ASP A 59 -3.05 -24.30 12.35
CA ASP A 59 -3.19 -24.33 10.91
C ASP A 59 -3.74 -25.70 10.47
N ARG A 60 -4.20 -25.81 9.23
CA ARG A 60 -4.81 -27.03 8.69
C ARG A 60 -3.84 -28.21 8.64
N ALA A 61 -2.57 -27.92 8.35
CA ALA A 61 -1.48 -28.90 8.36
C ALA A 61 -0.18 -28.15 8.62
N ILE A 62 0.83 -28.79 9.20
CA ILE A 62 2.18 -28.21 9.33
C ILE A 62 3.21 -29.32 9.24
N LEU A 63 4.44 -28.98 8.84
CA LEU A 63 5.56 -29.91 8.71
C LEU A 63 5.27 -31.01 7.67
N ASN A 64 4.68 -30.63 6.53
CA ASN A 64 4.21 -31.57 5.52
C ASN A 64 5.36 -32.12 4.68
N ASP A 65 6.18 -31.22 4.14
CA ASP A 65 7.30 -31.57 3.26
C ASP A 65 8.64 -31.09 3.88
N PRO A 66 9.77 -31.68 3.46
CA PRO A 66 11.12 -31.26 3.87
C PRO A 66 11.39 -29.77 3.68
N TRP A 67 12.05 -29.15 4.66
CA TRP A 67 12.51 -27.76 4.52
C TRP A 67 13.97 -27.76 4.09
N ASN A 68 14.29 -27.13 2.96
CA ASN A 68 15.66 -26.83 2.55
C ASN A 68 15.66 -25.59 1.64
N PRO A 69 16.79 -24.86 1.52
CA PRO A 69 16.81 -23.55 0.87
C PRO A 69 16.80 -23.57 -0.67
N VAL A 70 16.80 -24.75 -1.31
CA VAL A 70 17.01 -24.86 -2.77
C VAL A 70 15.83 -25.53 -3.49
N GLY A 71 15.24 -26.55 -2.88
CA GLY A 71 14.19 -27.38 -3.50
C GLY A 71 13.26 -28.01 -2.46
N GLY A 72 13.06 -27.36 -1.32
CA GLY A 72 12.20 -27.83 -0.24
C GLY A 72 10.71 -27.64 -0.51
N THR A 73 9.92 -27.73 0.57
CA THR A 73 8.46 -27.56 0.56
C THR A 73 8.01 -26.28 -0.14
N ASN A 74 6.94 -26.40 -0.92
CA ASN A 74 6.15 -25.29 -1.42
C ASN A 74 4.72 -25.33 -0.87
N TYR A 75 4.49 -26.12 0.19
CA TYR A 75 3.18 -26.30 0.78
C TYR A 75 2.80 -25.05 1.58
N ALA A 76 1.67 -24.42 1.23
CA ALA A 76 1.30 -23.10 1.75
C ALA A 76 1.31 -22.98 3.28
N TYR A 77 0.98 -24.06 3.99
CA TYR A 77 0.96 -24.06 5.45
C TYR A 77 2.36 -24.15 6.09
N ASP A 78 3.30 -24.82 5.43
CA ASP A 78 4.70 -24.83 5.89
C ASP A 78 5.33 -23.43 5.69
N LEU A 79 4.96 -22.76 4.58
CA LEU A 79 5.44 -21.43 4.25
C LEU A 79 5.03 -20.38 5.28
N ILE A 80 3.87 -20.50 5.95
CA ILE A 80 3.46 -19.57 7.03
C ILE A 80 4.50 -19.57 8.16
N ILE A 81 5.03 -20.74 8.52
CA ILE A 81 6.03 -20.84 9.58
C ILE A 81 7.40 -20.41 9.04
N GLN A 82 7.78 -20.85 7.83
CA GLN A 82 9.05 -20.42 7.24
C GLN A 82 9.14 -18.91 7.11
N SER A 83 8.06 -18.22 6.73
CA SER A 83 8.11 -16.79 6.45
C SER A 83 8.33 -15.93 7.69
N CYS A 84 7.97 -16.40 8.88
CA CYS A 84 8.35 -15.72 10.12
C CYS A 84 9.82 -15.95 10.50
N THR A 85 10.42 -17.02 9.99
CA THR A 85 11.85 -17.31 10.17
C THR A 85 12.72 -16.61 9.14
N ASN A 86 12.17 -16.27 7.97
CA ASN A 86 12.86 -15.55 6.92
C ASN A 86 12.64 -14.03 7.01
N ASP A 87 13.60 -13.27 6.47
CA ASP A 87 13.42 -11.86 6.16
C ASP A 87 13.56 -11.66 4.65
N PHE A 88 12.95 -10.61 4.11
CA PHE A 88 12.85 -10.40 2.66
C PHE A 88 13.27 -8.96 2.31
N ASP A 89 13.66 -8.73 1.05
CA ASP A 89 13.92 -7.40 0.49
C ASP A 89 12.68 -6.49 0.63
N ALA A 90 11.51 -6.99 0.24
CA ALA A 90 10.22 -6.34 0.35
C ALA A 90 9.16 -7.26 0.97
N LEU A 91 8.07 -6.66 1.46
CA LEU A 91 6.89 -7.34 1.96
C LEU A 91 5.67 -6.87 1.17
N ALA A 92 4.72 -7.75 0.90
CA ALA A 92 3.47 -7.35 0.26
C ALA A 92 2.59 -6.54 1.23
N ASN A 93 2.15 -5.37 0.81
CA ASN A 93 1.16 -4.60 1.54
C ASN A 93 -0.14 -5.42 1.63
N PRO A 94 -0.66 -5.72 2.85
CA PRO A 94 -1.83 -6.59 3.02
C PRO A 94 -3.14 -5.99 2.47
N TYR A 95 -3.12 -4.72 2.08
CA TYR A 95 -4.30 -3.95 1.69
C TYR A 95 -4.30 -3.54 0.23
N THR A 96 -3.13 -3.31 -0.37
CA THR A 96 -3.00 -2.93 -1.78
C THR A 96 -2.32 -4.00 -2.64
N GLY A 97 -1.63 -4.96 -2.01
CA GLY A 97 -0.78 -5.94 -2.70
C GLY A 97 0.55 -5.35 -3.20
N LEU A 98 0.75 -4.03 -3.13
CA LEU A 98 1.99 -3.41 -3.60
C LEU A 98 3.18 -3.76 -2.70
N PRO A 99 4.39 -3.92 -3.26
CA PRO A 99 5.59 -4.15 -2.47
C PRO A 99 5.93 -2.96 -1.54
N MET A 100 6.33 -3.29 -0.31
CA MET A 100 6.84 -2.36 0.69
C MET A 100 8.29 -2.72 1.02
N PRO A 101 9.26 -1.80 0.86
CA PRO A 101 10.66 -2.07 1.19
C PRO A 101 10.82 -2.47 2.65
N ASN A 102 11.44 -3.62 2.87
CA ASN A 102 11.75 -4.12 4.20
C ASN A 102 13.25 -4.08 4.47
N ASN A 103 14.09 -4.50 3.53
CA ASN A 103 15.54 -4.55 3.72
C ASN A 103 16.35 -3.74 2.68
N PHE A 104 15.69 -2.86 1.93
CA PHE A 104 16.35 -1.82 1.14
C PHE A 104 15.75 -0.44 1.40
N GLU A 105 16.50 0.61 1.07
CA GLU A 105 16.16 2.01 1.34
C GLU A 105 15.44 2.66 0.15
N SER A 106 15.85 2.35 -1.09
CA SER A 106 15.26 2.92 -2.31
C SER A 106 15.60 2.11 -3.55
N ALA A 107 14.85 2.35 -4.63
CA ALA A 107 15.09 1.80 -5.95
C ALA A 107 15.07 2.90 -7.03
N THR A 108 15.95 2.81 -8.01
CA THR A 108 15.85 3.56 -9.27
C THR A 108 15.62 2.59 -10.42
N VAL A 109 14.60 2.83 -11.23
CA VAL A 109 14.22 1.98 -12.35
C VAL A 109 14.27 2.79 -13.65
N GLU A 110 15.19 2.42 -14.52
CA GLU A 110 15.27 2.92 -15.90
C GLU A 110 14.57 1.89 -16.79
N ILE A 111 13.59 2.32 -17.59
CA ILE A 111 12.74 1.46 -18.42
C ILE A 111 12.85 1.88 -19.89
N GLU A 112 12.91 0.92 -20.80
CA GLU A 112 12.88 1.20 -22.24
C GLU A 112 11.60 1.96 -22.65
N GLU A 113 11.78 3.01 -23.45
CA GLU A 113 10.69 3.81 -24.01
C GLU A 113 9.65 2.96 -24.76
N GLY A 114 8.37 3.33 -24.66
CA GLY A 114 7.25 2.58 -25.24
C GLY A 114 6.56 1.61 -24.27
N SER A 115 7.10 1.42 -23.07
CA SER A 115 6.46 0.65 -22.00
C SER A 115 5.32 1.43 -21.33
N VAL A 116 4.19 0.76 -21.06
CA VAL A 116 3.07 1.33 -20.28
C VAL A 116 3.25 0.95 -18.81
N VAL A 117 3.95 1.79 -18.06
CA VAL A 117 4.30 1.55 -16.65
C VAL A 117 3.89 2.75 -15.80
N THR A 118 3.33 2.47 -14.63
CA THR A 118 2.94 3.45 -13.60
C THR A 118 3.61 3.11 -12.28
N TRP A 119 3.59 4.03 -11.32
CA TRP A 119 4.06 3.81 -9.96
C TRP A 119 3.32 4.77 -9.02
N SER A 120 3.29 4.44 -7.74
CA SER A 120 2.62 5.24 -6.71
C SER A 120 3.42 5.39 -5.42
N SER A 121 4.52 4.64 -5.28
CA SER A 121 5.32 4.61 -4.06
C SER A 121 6.43 5.65 -4.04
N ASP A 122 6.73 6.21 -2.87
CA ASP A 122 7.77 7.26 -2.70
C ASP A 122 9.21 6.70 -2.68
N TRP A 123 9.38 5.38 -2.52
CA TRP A 123 10.69 4.73 -2.43
C TRP A 123 11.31 4.40 -3.80
N ILE A 124 10.55 4.58 -4.88
CA ILE A 124 10.96 4.26 -6.25
C ILE A 124 11.06 5.54 -7.10
N ASN A 125 12.15 5.65 -7.85
CA ASN A 125 12.32 6.68 -8.88
C ASN A 125 12.33 6.02 -10.26
N VAL A 126 11.44 6.44 -11.16
CA VAL A 126 11.26 5.81 -12.47
C VAL A 126 11.62 6.80 -13.58
N SER A 127 12.35 6.34 -14.59
CA SER A 127 12.65 7.11 -15.79
C SER A 127 12.57 6.23 -17.04
N PHE A 128 12.18 6.84 -18.17
CA PHE A 128 12.15 6.17 -19.47
C PHE A 128 13.39 6.58 -20.26
N VAL A 129 14.03 5.60 -20.89
CA VAL A 129 15.26 5.79 -21.68
C VAL A 129 15.15 5.10 -23.04
N PRO A 130 15.79 5.60 -24.12
CA PRO A 130 15.66 5.02 -25.45
C PRO A 130 16.13 3.57 -25.57
N SER A 131 17.14 3.17 -24.78
CA SER A 131 17.71 1.82 -24.75
C SER A 131 18.55 1.63 -23.49
N ILE A 132 18.65 0.39 -23.01
CA ILE A 132 19.47 0.04 -21.84
C ILE A 132 20.51 -0.99 -22.26
N GLU A 133 21.73 -0.54 -22.54
CA GLU A 133 22.86 -1.44 -22.79
C GLU A 133 23.40 -1.99 -21.46
N VAL A 134 23.60 -3.31 -21.41
CA VAL A 134 24.15 -3.98 -20.23
C VAL A 134 25.68 -3.79 -20.21
N PRO A 135 26.26 -3.27 -19.13
CA PRO A 135 27.71 -3.10 -19.02
C PRO A 135 28.48 -4.41 -19.18
N THR A 136 29.62 -4.37 -19.87
CA THR A 136 30.46 -5.55 -20.15
C THR A 136 31.18 -6.11 -18.92
N ASP A 137 31.05 -5.46 -17.76
CA ASP A 137 31.51 -5.94 -16.46
C ASP A 137 30.37 -6.51 -15.58
N ALA A 138 29.13 -6.47 -16.05
CA ALA A 138 28.00 -7.10 -15.37
C ALA A 138 28.10 -8.63 -15.45
N TRP A 139 27.77 -9.30 -14.35
CA TRP A 139 27.79 -10.75 -14.23
C TRP A 139 26.62 -11.36 -14.99
N TYR A 140 26.87 -11.93 -16.15
CA TYR A 140 25.84 -12.34 -17.11
C TYR A 140 25.54 -13.84 -17.05
N ASP A 141 26.60 -14.66 -16.94
CA ASP A 141 26.51 -16.12 -16.97
C ASP A 141 27.67 -16.73 -16.16
N TRP A 142 27.67 -18.04 -15.98
CA TRP A 142 28.65 -18.77 -15.20
C TRP A 142 29.24 -19.94 -15.99
N ASP A 143 30.56 -19.97 -16.09
CA ASP A 143 31.30 -21.11 -16.62
C ASP A 143 31.38 -22.20 -15.56
N VAL A 144 30.46 -23.16 -15.62
CA VAL A 144 30.36 -24.30 -14.71
C VAL A 144 31.62 -25.16 -14.69
N LYS A 145 32.34 -25.25 -15.81
CA LYS A 145 33.53 -26.10 -15.93
C LYS A 145 34.75 -25.44 -15.31
N ASN A 146 34.97 -24.17 -15.63
CA ASN A 146 36.14 -23.43 -15.16
C ASN A 146 35.90 -22.70 -13.83
N LYS A 147 34.66 -22.72 -13.32
CA LYS A 147 34.20 -22.03 -12.11
C LYS A 147 34.51 -20.53 -12.16
N LYS A 148 34.03 -19.85 -13.21
CA LYS A 148 34.29 -18.41 -13.45
C LYS A 148 33.06 -17.66 -13.91
N ILE A 149 32.95 -16.41 -13.47
CA ILE A 149 31.94 -15.47 -13.97
C ILE A 149 32.22 -15.17 -15.44
N ILE A 150 31.18 -15.26 -16.26
CA ILE A 150 31.14 -14.77 -17.63
C ILE A 150 30.41 -13.42 -17.59
N THR A 151 31.07 -12.38 -18.09
CA THR A 151 30.49 -11.04 -18.13
C THR A 151 29.67 -10.82 -19.40
N ALA A 152 28.82 -9.79 -19.39
CA ALA A 152 27.91 -9.51 -20.50
C ALA A 152 28.68 -9.27 -21.81
N PRO A 153 28.31 -9.94 -22.91
CA PRO A 153 28.84 -9.64 -24.23
C PRO A 153 28.55 -8.18 -24.64
N PRO A 154 29.46 -7.50 -25.36
CA PRO A 154 29.17 -6.19 -25.94
C PRO A 154 27.89 -6.23 -26.81
N GLY A 155 27.04 -5.21 -26.70
CA GLY A 155 25.76 -5.15 -27.41
C GLY A 155 24.64 -6.01 -26.78
N THR A 156 24.79 -6.43 -25.52
CA THR A 156 23.68 -6.98 -24.72
C THR A 156 22.76 -5.84 -24.26
N TYR A 157 21.44 -6.02 -24.37
CA TYR A 157 20.45 -5.04 -23.93
C TYR A 157 19.44 -5.66 -22.96
N ALA A 158 18.88 -4.83 -22.09
CA ALA A 158 17.80 -5.19 -21.16
C ALA A 158 16.59 -4.27 -21.34
N LYS A 159 15.40 -4.71 -20.89
CA LYS A 159 14.19 -3.84 -20.89
C LYS A 159 14.13 -2.91 -19.69
N ALA A 160 14.76 -3.29 -18.59
CA ALA A 160 14.85 -2.49 -17.38
C ALA A 160 16.22 -2.62 -16.73
N LYS A 161 16.71 -1.51 -16.19
CA LYS A 161 17.81 -1.46 -15.23
C LYS A 161 17.25 -1.04 -13.89
N VAL A 162 17.46 -1.86 -12.88
CA VAL A 162 17.02 -1.66 -11.51
C VAL A 162 18.24 -1.45 -10.64
N THR A 163 18.36 -0.28 -10.02
CA THR A 163 19.41 0.01 -9.04
C THR A 163 18.79 -0.02 -7.65
N ILE A 164 19.19 -0.98 -6.81
CA ILE A 164 18.70 -1.10 -5.43
C ILE A 164 19.78 -0.61 -4.47
N ASN A 165 19.42 0.31 -3.57
CA ASN A 165 20.23 0.69 -2.43
C ASN A 165 19.73 -0.06 -1.18
N TYR A 166 20.50 -1.06 -0.73
CA TYR A 166 20.18 -1.84 0.47
C TYR A 166 20.59 -1.15 1.78
N GLY A 167 21.27 -0.01 1.69
CA GLY A 167 21.86 0.68 2.84
C GLY A 167 23.08 -0.06 3.39
N ASP A 168 23.50 0.33 4.59
CA ASP A 168 24.67 -0.28 5.23
C ASP A 168 24.27 -1.56 6.00
N VAL A 169 24.30 -2.69 5.30
CA VAL A 169 23.86 -4.02 5.79
C VAL A 169 25.02 -4.95 6.12
N ILE A 170 26.13 -4.82 5.40
CA ILE A 170 27.31 -5.68 5.53
C ILE A 170 27.96 -5.45 6.90
N GLY A 171 28.16 -6.53 7.66
CA GLY A 171 28.70 -6.49 9.02
C GLY A 171 27.71 -6.02 10.09
N LYS A 172 26.41 -5.86 9.76
CA LYS A 172 25.41 -5.27 10.67
C LYS A 172 24.17 -6.13 10.93
N VAL A 173 23.82 -7.03 10.02
CA VAL A 173 22.64 -7.90 10.17
C VAL A 173 23.06 -9.26 10.75
N LYS A 174 22.38 -9.71 11.81
CA LYS A 174 22.65 -11.01 12.42
C LYS A 174 21.69 -12.09 11.90
N TYR A 175 22.22 -13.29 11.70
CA TYR A 175 21.43 -14.51 11.52
C TYR A 175 21.12 -15.17 12.87
N HIS A 176 20.21 -16.13 12.87
CA HIS A 176 19.72 -16.81 14.08
C HIS A 176 20.81 -17.55 14.87
N ASP A 177 21.86 -18.03 14.20
CA ASP A 177 23.03 -18.66 14.83
C ASP A 177 24.06 -17.65 15.38
N GLY A 178 23.76 -16.34 15.26
CA GLY A 178 24.63 -15.26 15.70
C GLY A 178 25.79 -14.96 14.75
N SER A 179 25.84 -15.56 13.56
CA SER A 179 26.70 -15.08 12.47
C SER A 179 26.20 -13.74 11.95
N VAL A 180 27.08 -12.99 11.29
CA VAL A 180 26.80 -11.62 10.81
C VAL A 180 26.94 -11.59 9.30
N MET A 181 25.95 -10.99 8.62
CA MET A 181 25.89 -10.87 7.18
C MET A 181 27.17 -10.26 6.58
N SER A 182 27.75 -10.96 5.61
CA SER A 182 28.93 -10.54 4.85
C SER A 182 28.64 -10.57 3.34
N LEU A 183 29.59 -10.12 2.52
CA LEU A 183 29.47 -10.19 1.06
C LEU A 183 29.36 -11.64 0.55
N ALA A 184 29.90 -12.61 1.29
CA ALA A 184 29.76 -14.02 0.96
C ALA A 184 28.29 -14.47 1.01
N ASP A 185 27.48 -13.94 1.93
CA ASP A 185 26.06 -14.29 1.99
C ASP A 185 25.29 -13.81 0.74
N TRP A 186 25.72 -12.70 0.13
CA TRP A 186 25.12 -12.15 -1.09
C TRP A 186 25.54 -12.92 -2.34
N PHE A 187 26.83 -13.25 -2.47
CA PHE A 187 27.38 -13.68 -3.76
C PHE A 187 27.81 -15.14 -3.83
N ALA A 188 28.00 -15.83 -2.70
CA ALA A 188 28.49 -17.21 -2.69
C ALA A 188 27.70 -18.13 -3.63
N PHE A 189 26.36 -18.01 -3.59
CA PHE A 189 25.44 -18.86 -4.34
C PHE A 189 24.84 -18.20 -5.57
N TRP A 190 25.35 -17.03 -6.01
CA TRP A 190 24.97 -16.48 -7.31
C TRP A 190 25.17 -17.49 -8.47
N PRO A 191 26.23 -18.34 -8.49
CA PRO A 191 26.35 -19.37 -9.52
C PRO A 191 25.38 -20.54 -9.41
N LEU A 192 24.68 -20.71 -8.29
CA LEU A 192 23.91 -21.92 -7.97
C LEU A 192 22.85 -22.26 -9.04
N PRO A 193 22.05 -21.32 -9.58
CA PRO A 193 21.12 -21.60 -10.66
C PRO A 193 21.80 -22.19 -11.92
N PHE A 194 22.97 -21.68 -12.27
CA PHE A 194 23.73 -22.12 -13.45
C PHE A 194 24.37 -23.51 -13.24
N GLU A 195 24.87 -23.77 -12.03
CA GLU A 195 25.38 -25.09 -11.66
C GLU A 195 24.28 -26.15 -11.74
N ARG A 196 23.11 -25.87 -11.17
CA ARG A 196 22.00 -26.83 -11.14
C ARG A 196 21.40 -27.14 -12.51
N SER A 197 21.52 -26.23 -13.48
CA SER A 197 20.99 -26.41 -14.83
C SER A 197 21.98 -27.05 -15.81
N ASN A 198 23.24 -27.24 -15.42
CA ASN A 198 24.29 -27.74 -16.30
C ASN A 198 24.71 -29.18 -15.96
N PRO A 199 24.59 -30.15 -16.90
CA PRO A 199 24.97 -31.55 -16.68
C PRO A 199 26.44 -31.80 -16.30
N GLU A 200 27.36 -30.86 -16.55
CA GLU A 200 28.76 -30.97 -16.11
C GLU A 200 28.95 -30.67 -14.61
N SER A 201 27.90 -30.18 -13.91
CA SER A 201 27.95 -29.90 -12.47
C SER A 201 27.69 -31.13 -11.61
N SER A 202 28.41 -31.26 -10.50
CA SER A 202 28.15 -32.26 -9.45
C SER A 202 26.77 -32.10 -8.81
N ILE A 203 26.20 -30.91 -8.86
CA ILE A 203 24.89 -30.59 -8.28
C ILE A 203 23.80 -30.39 -9.34
N TYR A 204 24.03 -30.87 -10.57
CA TYR A 204 23.04 -30.85 -11.64
C TYR A 204 21.70 -31.46 -11.21
N ASP A 205 20.60 -30.83 -11.61
CA ASP A 205 19.25 -31.29 -11.37
C ASP A 205 18.39 -31.05 -12.61
N GLU A 206 18.14 -32.10 -13.38
CA GLU A 206 17.34 -32.04 -14.62
C GLU A 206 15.96 -31.42 -14.39
N SER A 207 15.36 -31.63 -13.21
CA SER A 207 14.04 -31.07 -12.88
C SER A 207 14.04 -29.55 -12.69
N TYR A 208 15.23 -28.94 -12.52
CA TYR A 208 15.40 -27.50 -12.39
C TYR A 208 15.58 -26.77 -13.73
N VAL A 209 15.99 -27.48 -14.79
CA VAL A 209 16.29 -26.89 -16.11
C VAL A 209 15.16 -25.99 -16.64
N PRO A 210 13.86 -26.38 -16.59
CA PRO A 210 12.79 -25.51 -17.09
C PRO A 210 12.65 -24.18 -16.31
N ALA A 211 12.91 -24.21 -15.00
CA ALA A 211 12.90 -23.00 -14.17
C ALA A 211 14.08 -22.09 -14.52
N PHE A 212 15.25 -22.67 -14.77
CA PHE A 212 16.43 -21.94 -15.21
C PHE A 212 16.24 -21.28 -16.59
N GLU A 213 15.64 -21.99 -17.56
CA GLU A 213 15.31 -21.42 -18.87
C GLU A 213 14.41 -20.18 -18.74
N SER A 214 13.37 -20.26 -17.91
CA SER A 214 12.50 -19.13 -17.58
C SER A 214 13.26 -17.97 -16.93
N PHE A 215 14.13 -18.26 -15.95
CA PHE A 215 15.02 -17.27 -15.35
C PHE A 215 15.90 -16.56 -16.39
N ARG A 216 16.50 -17.32 -17.33
CA ARG A 216 17.38 -16.76 -18.36
C ARG A 216 16.67 -15.84 -19.35
N THR A 217 15.38 -16.00 -19.57
CA THR A 217 14.61 -15.04 -20.40
C THR A 217 14.57 -13.63 -19.79
N ASN A 218 14.61 -13.55 -18.46
CA ASN A 218 14.49 -12.30 -17.72
C ASN A 218 15.84 -11.74 -17.29
N TYR A 219 16.72 -12.55 -16.71
CA TYR A 219 18.01 -12.07 -16.21
C TYR A 219 18.94 -11.65 -17.35
N GLN A 220 19.50 -10.45 -17.32
CA GLN A 220 20.51 -9.96 -18.27
C GLN A 220 21.81 -9.55 -17.58
N GLY A 221 21.87 -9.61 -16.25
CA GLY A 221 23.11 -9.44 -15.50
C GLY A 221 22.91 -8.67 -14.20
N GLN A 222 23.94 -8.65 -13.37
CA GLN A 222 24.01 -7.79 -12.19
C GLN A 222 25.40 -7.19 -12.02
N ARG A 223 25.48 -6.05 -11.34
CA ARG A 223 26.74 -5.36 -11.08
C ARG A 223 26.76 -4.76 -9.67
N LEU A 224 27.75 -5.14 -8.88
CA LEU A 224 28.01 -4.54 -7.57
C LEU A 224 28.63 -3.15 -7.75
N ILE A 225 27.96 -2.12 -7.24
CA ILE A 225 28.38 -0.72 -7.39
C ILE A 225 29.13 -0.22 -6.16
N SER A 226 28.63 -0.59 -4.97
CA SER A 226 29.21 -0.20 -3.69
C SER A 226 28.86 -1.22 -2.63
N THR A 227 29.69 -1.36 -1.60
CA THR A 227 29.48 -2.25 -0.45
C THR A 227 29.05 -1.51 0.82
N HIS A 228 29.30 -0.19 0.90
CA HIS A 228 28.93 0.67 2.02
C HIS A 228 28.50 2.08 1.55
N PRO A 229 27.19 2.36 1.36
CA PRO A 229 26.08 1.41 1.44
C PRO A 229 26.17 0.34 0.35
N LEU A 230 25.50 -0.80 0.55
CA LEU A 230 25.43 -1.85 -0.46
C LEU A 230 24.46 -1.41 -1.58
N VAL A 231 25.00 -1.29 -2.79
CA VAL A 231 24.24 -0.89 -3.99
C VAL A 231 24.54 -1.86 -5.12
N ILE A 232 23.48 -2.41 -5.70
CA ILE A 232 23.57 -3.38 -6.81
C ILE A 232 22.67 -2.90 -7.95
N GLU A 233 23.20 -2.95 -9.16
CA GLU A 233 22.44 -2.80 -10.40
C GLU A 233 22.05 -4.19 -10.92
N TYR A 234 20.80 -4.32 -11.34
CA TYR A 234 20.25 -5.51 -11.98
C TYR A 234 19.71 -5.14 -13.35
N TYR A 235 19.95 -6.00 -14.33
CA TYR A 235 19.51 -5.83 -15.70
C TYR A 235 18.52 -6.94 -16.00
N VAL A 236 17.27 -6.59 -16.28
CA VAL A 236 16.18 -7.57 -16.43
C VAL A 236 15.28 -7.25 -17.62
N ASN A 237 14.67 -8.30 -18.18
CA ASN A 237 13.61 -8.20 -19.19
C ASN A 237 12.21 -8.38 -18.59
N TYR A 238 12.11 -8.51 -17.26
CA TYR A 238 10.83 -8.57 -16.58
C TYR A 238 10.09 -7.24 -16.71
N SER A 239 8.83 -7.32 -17.11
CA SER A 239 7.96 -6.16 -17.33
C SER A 239 6.68 -6.32 -16.53
N ASN A 240 6.21 -5.22 -15.94
CA ASN A 240 4.98 -5.17 -15.18
C ASN A 240 4.33 -3.77 -15.34
N PRO A 241 2.99 -3.63 -15.38
CA PRO A 241 2.34 -2.32 -15.41
C PRO A 241 2.66 -1.41 -14.22
N GLU A 242 3.10 -1.97 -13.09
CA GLU A 242 3.57 -1.24 -11.93
C GLU A 242 5.09 -1.41 -11.72
N ALA A 243 5.83 -0.30 -11.66
CA ALA A 243 7.28 -0.31 -11.55
C ALA A 243 7.77 -0.91 -10.23
N GLU A 244 6.96 -0.85 -9.17
CA GLU A 244 7.28 -1.46 -7.88
C GLU A 244 7.56 -2.96 -8.02
N PHE A 245 6.77 -3.68 -8.83
CA PHE A 245 7.00 -5.11 -9.07
C PHE A 245 8.23 -5.36 -9.95
N ILE A 246 8.59 -4.44 -10.86
CA ILE A 246 9.84 -4.55 -11.62
C ILE A 246 11.04 -4.44 -10.68
N ALA A 247 11.00 -3.46 -9.75
CA ALA A 247 12.05 -3.26 -8.78
C ALA A 247 12.22 -4.48 -7.85
N THR A 248 11.13 -4.99 -7.26
CA THR A 248 11.21 -6.11 -6.31
C THR A 248 11.35 -7.47 -6.99
N TYR A 249 11.08 -7.59 -8.29
CA TYR A 249 11.47 -8.77 -9.06
C TYR A 249 13.00 -8.93 -9.12
N ALA A 250 13.72 -7.80 -9.21
CA ALA A 250 15.17 -7.78 -9.33
C ALA A 250 15.89 -7.73 -7.97
N ALA A 251 15.26 -7.14 -6.94
CA ALA A 251 15.82 -7.09 -5.61
C ALA A 251 16.02 -8.50 -5.03
N GLU A 252 17.01 -8.63 -4.15
CA GLU A 252 17.33 -9.88 -3.46
C GLU A 252 17.70 -9.60 -2.00
N TRP A 253 17.63 -10.64 -1.17
CA TRP A 253 18.06 -10.57 0.21
C TRP A 253 18.59 -11.93 0.68
N PRO A 254 19.81 -12.02 1.22
CA PRO A 254 20.35 -13.30 1.69
C PRO A 254 19.73 -13.65 3.05
N ASN A 255 18.57 -14.30 2.99
CA ASN A 255 17.76 -14.69 4.14
C ASN A 255 18.36 -15.84 4.96
N MET A 256 19.16 -16.71 4.35
CA MET A 256 19.91 -17.81 4.99
C MET A 256 21.41 -17.58 4.79
N PRO A 257 22.26 -17.78 5.81
CA PRO A 257 23.68 -17.51 5.65
C PRO A 257 24.36 -18.58 4.79
N TRP A 258 25.41 -18.19 4.08
CA TRP A 258 26.06 -19.04 3.07
C TRP A 258 26.53 -20.39 3.64
N HIS A 259 27.01 -20.40 4.89
CA HIS A 259 27.56 -21.62 5.50
C HIS A 259 26.48 -22.66 5.82
N ALA A 260 25.22 -22.26 6.02
CA ALA A 260 24.11 -23.19 6.20
C ALA A 260 23.70 -23.84 4.86
N VAL A 261 23.73 -23.08 3.77
CA VAL A 261 23.49 -23.61 2.41
C VAL A 261 24.66 -24.52 1.98
N ALA A 262 25.89 -24.15 2.32
CA ALA A 262 27.11 -24.91 2.00
C ALA A 262 27.10 -26.35 2.53
N VAL A 263 26.56 -26.57 3.74
CA VAL A 263 26.44 -27.93 4.30
C VAL A 263 25.48 -28.80 3.48
N GLY A 264 24.36 -28.23 3.01
CA GLY A 264 23.46 -28.93 2.11
C GLY A 264 24.11 -29.21 0.75
N MET A 265 24.84 -28.24 0.21
CA MET A 265 25.59 -28.42 -1.04
C MET A 265 26.62 -29.54 -0.92
N LYS A 266 27.35 -29.62 0.20
CA LYS A 266 28.29 -30.71 0.46
C LYS A 266 27.59 -32.07 0.46
N ALA A 267 26.43 -32.18 1.13
CA ALA A 267 25.66 -33.42 1.15
C ALA A 267 25.09 -33.81 -0.23
N GLU A 268 24.68 -32.82 -1.03
CA GLU A 268 24.26 -32.97 -2.43
C GLU A 268 25.40 -33.47 -3.32
N GLU A 269 26.59 -32.86 -3.22
CA GLU A 269 27.79 -33.24 -3.96
C GLU A 269 28.27 -34.65 -3.63
N GLU A 270 28.19 -35.04 -2.35
CA GLU A 270 28.49 -36.39 -1.87
C GLU A 270 27.40 -37.42 -2.27
N GLY A 271 26.27 -36.97 -2.80
CA GLY A 271 25.14 -37.83 -3.17
C GLY A 271 24.48 -38.53 -1.99
N THR A 272 24.60 -37.97 -0.78
CA THR A 272 23.98 -38.55 0.44
C THR A 272 22.56 -38.05 0.67
N LEU A 273 22.26 -36.85 0.17
CA LEU A 273 20.96 -36.19 0.21
C LEU A 273 20.69 -35.53 -1.14
N ALA A 274 19.43 -35.24 -1.46
CA ALA A 274 19.06 -34.46 -2.63
C ALA A 274 18.16 -33.27 -2.25
N TRP A 275 18.41 -32.09 -2.79
CA TRP A 275 17.62 -30.88 -2.52
C TRP A 275 16.20 -30.96 -3.03
N THR A 276 15.94 -31.62 -4.15
CA THR A 276 14.61 -31.75 -4.75
C THR A 276 14.02 -33.14 -4.59
N SER A 277 12.68 -33.20 -4.52
CA SER A 277 11.94 -34.47 -4.47
C SER A 277 12.15 -35.32 -5.73
N SER A 278 12.28 -34.69 -6.90
CA SER A 278 12.56 -35.38 -8.17
C SER A 278 13.92 -36.07 -8.17
N LYS A 279 14.99 -35.35 -7.79
CA LYS A 279 16.34 -35.91 -7.75
C LYS A 279 16.50 -36.93 -6.63
N SER A 280 15.86 -36.71 -5.48
CA SER A 280 15.76 -37.69 -4.38
C SER A 280 15.21 -39.03 -4.88
N LYS A 281 14.08 -39.01 -5.62
CA LYS A 281 13.49 -40.23 -6.19
C LYS A 281 14.39 -40.87 -7.25
N ALA A 282 14.98 -40.07 -8.13
CA ALA A 282 15.84 -40.58 -9.21
C ALA A 282 17.09 -41.28 -8.67
N ASN A 283 17.70 -40.72 -7.61
CA ASN A 283 18.94 -41.23 -7.03
C ASN A 283 18.73 -42.18 -5.85
N ASN A 284 17.48 -42.40 -5.43
CA ASN A 284 17.11 -43.20 -4.27
C ASN A 284 17.83 -42.74 -2.98
N VAL A 285 17.83 -41.43 -2.75
CA VAL A 285 18.38 -40.76 -1.55
C VAL A 285 17.29 -39.94 -0.86
N GLU A 286 17.50 -39.57 0.40
CA GLU A 286 16.52 -38.79 1.15
C GLU A 286 16.35 -37.38 0.56
N TRP A 287 15.10 -36.89 0.51
CA TRP A 287 14.82 -35.50 0.18
C TRP A 287 15.24 -34.62 1.36
N MET A 288 16.24 -33.78 1.12
CA MET A 288 16.97 -33.04 2.15
C MET A 288 16.03 -32.23 3.03
N ASN A 289 16.07 -32.52 4.34
CA ASN A 289 15.29 -31.83 5.35
C ASN A 289 16.19 -31.24 6.44
N TYR A 290 16.23 -29.91 6.52
CA TYR A 290 17.04 -29.17 7.48
C TYR A 290 16.45 -29.20 8.88
N ILE A 291 15.16 -29.53 9.05
CA ILE A 291 14.43 -29.41 10.33
C ILE A 291 14.10 -30.73 11.00
N GLY A 292 14.42 -31.87 10.38
CA GLY A 292 14.16 -33.16 11.00
C GLY A 292 14.44 -34.37 10.12
N GLY A 293 14.09 -35.54 10.63
CA GLY A 293 14.21 -36.81 9.92
C GLY A 293 15.64 -37.34 9.79
N THR A 294 15.79 -38.31 8.89
CA THR A 294 17.06 -39.01 8.56
C THR A 294 18.12 -38.08 7.95
N SER A 295 17.72 -36.89 7.49
CA SER A 295 18.63 -35.86 6.99
C SER A 295 19.55 -35.28 8.08
N ILE A 296 19.10 -35.18 9.34
CA ILE A 296 19.88 -34.48 10.39
C ILE A 296 21.25 -35.13 10.66
N PRO A 297 21.37 -36.45 10.87
CA PRO A 297 22.68 -37.09 11.02
C PRO A 297 23.58 -36.96 9.78
N LEU A 298 23.00 -36.99 8.57
CA LEU A 298 23.75 -36.86 7.32
C LEU A 298 24.30 -35.43 7.14
N LEU A 299 23.49 -34.41 7.44
CA LEU A 299 23.93 -33.01 7.45
C LEU A 299 24.99 -32.75 8.55
N LYS A 300 24.94 -33.44 9.70
CA LYS A 300 26.01 -33.37 10.71
C LYS A 300 27.34 -33.91 10.19
N ASN A 301 27.32 -35.00 9.44
CA ASN A 301 28.52 -35.54 8.79
C ASN A 301 29.05 -34.55 7.74
N ALA A 302 28.19 -34.02 6.87
CA ALA A 302 28.56 -33.01 5.89
C ALA A 302 29.15 -31.74 6.54
N LEU A 303 28.59 -31.28 7.66
CA LEU A 303 29.14 -30.16 8.44
C LEU A 303 30.54 -30.48 8.99
N ALA A 304 30.74 -31.69 9.53
CA ALA A 304 32.04 -32.10 10.03
C ALA A 304 33.10 -32.13 8.91
N THR A 305 32.74 -32.68 7.73
CA THR A 305 33.60 -32.69 6.55
C THR A 305 33.89 -31.27 6.06
N ALA A 306 32.86 -30.45 5.87
CA ALA A 306 32.99 -29.06 5.42
C ALA A 306 33.91 -28.25 6.34
N LYS A 307 33.77 -28.43 7.66
CA LYS A 307 34.63 -27.80 8.65
C LYS A 307 36.08 -28.29 8.57
N ALA A 308 36.29 -29.60 8.44
CA ALA A 308 37.63 -30.18 8.36
C ALA A 308 38.40 -29.74 7.10
N GLU A 309 37.70 -29.57 5.99
CA GLU A 309 38.26 -29.14 4.71
C GLU A 309 38.36 -27.61 4.57
N GLY A 310 37.76 -26.84 5.49
CA GLY A 310 37.61 -25.39 5.32
C GLY A 310 36.79 -25.04 4.07
N TYR A 311 35.78 -25.87 3.76
CA TYR A 311 34.97 -25.83 2.55
C TYR A 311 34.31 -24.47 2.37
N ARG A 312 34.50 -23.85 1.21
CA ARG A 312 33.87 -22.59 0.80
C ARG A 312 33.39 -22.78 -0.64
N PRO A 313 32.14 -23.21 -0.86
CA PRO A 313 31.65 -23.56 -2.19
C PRO A 313 31.52 -22.34 -3.09
N LEU A 314 31.65 -22.56 -4.41
CA LEU A 314 31.39 -21.54 -5.42
C LEU A 314 32.15 -20.23 -5.09
N LEU A 315 31.47 -19.09 -5.14
CA LEU A 315 32.07 -17.78 -4.86
C LEU A 315 32.31 -17.53 -3.37
N ALA A 316 31.87 -18.40 -2.44
CA ALA A 316 32.24 -18.26 -1.03
C ALA A 316 33.77 -18.31 -0.86
N SER A 317 34.48 -19.03 -1.74
CA SER A 317 35.94 -19.09 -1.73
C SER A 317 36.61 -17.73 -2.03
N GLU A 318 35.92 -16.85 -2.74
CA GLU A 318 36.37 -15.49 -3.08
C GLU A 318 35.94 -14.46 -2.03
N TYR A 319 34.75 -14.62 -1.44
CA TYR A 319 34.14 -13.61 -0.57
C TYR A 319 34.24 -13.90 0.94
N ALA A 320 34.60 -15.12 1.35
CA ALA A 320 34.82 -15.48 2.75
C ALA A 320 36.26 -15.97 2.97
N THR A 321 36.88 -15.54 4.07
CA THR A 321 38.20 -16.04 4.46
C THR A 321 38.10 -17.44 5.09
N ALA A 322 39.22 -18.14 5.21
CA ALA A 322 39.27 -19.42 5.90
C ALA A 322 38.90 -19.29 7.39
N GLU A 323 39.29 -18.18 8.02
CA GLU A 323 38.97 -17.87 9.41
C GLU A 323 37.46 -17.60 9.57
N GLU A 324 36.85 -16.81 8.67
CA GLU A 324 35.40 -16.59 8.68
C GLU A 324 34.64 -17.91 8.51
N ALA A 325 35.06 -18.77 7.58
CA ALA A 325 34.44 -20.07 7.38
C ALA A 325 34.54 -20.96 8.62
N ALA A 326 35.71 -21.01 9.26
CA ALA A 326 35.89 -21.77 10.49
C ALA A 326 35.00 -21.24 11.63
N GLU A 327 34.91 -19.92 11.81
CA GLU A 327 34.01 -19.31 12.80
C GLU A 327 32.54 -19.63 12.51
N ARG A 328 32.10 -19.48 11.26
CA ARG A 328 30.72 -19.73 10.86
C ARG A 328 30.32 -21.20 11.01
N TYR A 329 31.18 -22.15 10.65
CA TYR A 329 30.92 -23.56 10.90
C TYR A 329 30.90 -23.92 12.39
N ASN A 330 31.67 -23.22 13.24
CA ASN A 330 31.55 -23.35 14.70
C ASN A 330 30.18 -22.86 15.18
N LYS A 331 29.73 -21.67 14.74
CA LYS A 331 28.40 -21.14 15.09
C LYS A 331 27.26 -22.07 14.65
N LEU A 332 27.35 -22.63 13.43
CA LEU A 332 26.37 -23.61 12.96
C LEU A 332 26.42 -24.92 13.75
N THR A 333 27.62 -25.37 14.17
CA THR A 333 27.76 -26.52 15.08
C THR A 333 27.04 -26.26 16.40
N ASP A 334 27.25 -25.08 17.00
CA ASP A 334 26.60 -24.68 18.25
C ASP A 334 25.08 -24.59 18.11
N TRP A 335 24.62 -24.02 16.99
CA TRP A 335 23.20 -23.96 16.64
C TRP A 335 22.57 -25.35 16.55
N VAL A 336 23.17 -26.26 15.78
CA VAL A 336 22.68 -27.63 15.60
C VAL A 336 22.69 -28.39 16.93
N ASN A 337 23.69 -28.18 17.78
CA ASN A 337 23.74 -28.79 19.11
C ASN A 337 22.63 -28.25 20.04
N ALA A 338 22.31 -26.96 19.95
CA ALA A 338 21.30 -26.33 20.79
C ALA A 338 19.87 -26.55 20.31
N LYS A 339 19.64 -26.59 18.98
CA LYS A 339 18.31 -26.60 18.35
C LYS A 339 17.96 -27.92 17.68
N GLY A 340 18.96 -28.75 17.37
CA GLY A 340 18.76 -30.05 16.72
C GLY A 340 18.53 -29.98 15.20
N HIS A 341 18.62 -28.80 14.58
CA HIS A 341 18.34 -28.59 13.16
C HIS A 341 19.28 -27.58 12.49
N PHE A 342 19.32 -27.58 11.17
CA PHE A 342 20.17 -26.71 10.33
C PHE A 342 19.47 -25.44 9.83
N TRP A 343 18.17 -25.28 10.12
CA TRP A 343 17.40 -24.10 9.69
C TRP A 343 17.85 -22.83 10.43
N VAL A 344 18.65 -22.01 9.75
CA VAL A 344 19.19 -20.72 10.23
C VAL A 344 18.81 -19.65 9.22
N CYS A 345 18.09 -18.62 9.66
CA CYS A 345 17.68 -17.51 8.80
C CYS A 345 17.92 -16.16 9.50
N ASN A 346 17.31 -15.06 9.04
CA ASN A 346 17.42 -13.72 9.63
C ASN A 346 16.09 -13.02 9.92
N GLY A 347 14.97 -13.76 9.90
CA GLY A 347 13.64 -13.23 10.17
C GLY A 347 13.36 -12.88 11.63
N PRO A 348 12.18 -12.29 11.91
CA PRO A 348 11.77 -11.82 13.25
C PRO A 348 11.63 -12.94 14.29
N PHE A 349 11.48 -14.19 13.86
CA PHE A 349 11.45 -15.36 14.73
C PHE A 349 12.50 -16.36 14.25
N TYR A 350 12.89 -17.28 15.13
CA TYR A 350 13.66 -18.46 14.76
C TYR A 350 12.89 -19.72 15.12
N LEU A 351 13.13 -20.80 14.39
CA LEU A 351 12.59 -22.12 14.71
C LEU A 351 13.28 -22.62 15.99
N GLU A 352 12.48 -22.87 17.02
CA GLU A 352 12.96 -23.46 18.28
C GLU A 352 12.80 -24.98 18.27
N LEU A 353 11.71 -25.48 17.68
CA LEU A 353 11.37 -26.89 17.67
C LEU A 353 10.47 -27.19 16.46
N ALA A 354 10.76 -28.31 15.79
CA ALA A 354 9.83 -28.98 14.88
C ALA A 354 9.59 -30.41 15.39
N ASP A 355 8.39 -30.68 15.87
CA ASP A 355 7.95 -31.99 16.33
C ASP A 355 6.95 -32.58 15.33
N PHE A 356 7.45 -33.49 14.49
CA PHE A 356 6.67 -34.19 13.47
C PHE A 356 5.69 -35.19 14.08
N SER A 357 5.95 -35.70 15.30
CA SER A 357 5.06 -36.66 15.96
C SER A 357 3.87 -35.97 16.63
N ALA A 358 4.11 -34.81 17.25
CA ALA A 358 3.08 -33.98 17.85
C ALA A 358 2.41 -33.02 16.86
N HIS A 359 2.85 -32.99 15.59
CA HIS A 359 2.48 -31.99 14.58
C HIS A 359 2.51 -30.57 15.16
N THR A 360 3.65 -30.21 15.75
CA THR A 360 3.84 -28.93 16.44
C THR A 360 5.15 -28.28 16.01
N ALA A 361 5.09 -27.01 15.65
CA ALA A 361 6.27 -26.16 15.49
C ALA A 361 6.25 -25.05 16.55
N VAL A 362 7.41 -24.75 17.13
CA VAL A 362 7.58 -23.62 18.05
C VAL A 362 8.56 -22.66 17.44
N VAL A 363 8.15 -21.39 17.33
CA VAL A 363 9.03 -20.29 16.93
C VAL A 363 9.18 -19.32 18.10
N LYS A 364 10.37 -18.72 18.23
CA LYS A 364 10.69 -17.74 19.28
C LYS A 364 11.18 -16.45 18.66
N ALA A 365 10.76 -15.33 19.23
CA ALA A 365 11.17 -14.01 18.73
C ALA A 365 12.70 -13.87 18.79
N PHE A 366 13.30 -13.49 17.65
CA PHE A 366 14.73 -13.25 17.52
C PHE A 366 15.04 -11.84 18.05
N ARG A 367 15.75 -11.78 19.19
CA ARG A 367 15.98 -10.51 19.91
C ARG A 367 17.01 -9.61 19.26
N ASP A 368 17.82 -10.18 18.38
CA ASP A 368 18.82 -9.50 17.56
C ASP A 368 18.28 -9.13 16.16
N TYR A 369 16.96 -9.25 15.94
CA TYR A 369 16.33 -8.84 14.68
C TYR A 369 16.55 -7.34 14.40
N ARG A 370 16.87 -7.01 13.15
CA ARG A 370 17.27 -5.65 12.72
C ARG A 370 16.21 -4.59 13.01
N TRP A 371 14.94 -4.96 12.92
CA TRP A 371 13.84 -4.02 13.00
C TRP A 371 13.11 -4.09 14.33
N LYS A 372 12.64 -2.92 14.79
CA LYS A 372 11.77 -2.86 15.96
C LYS A 372 10.40 -3.46 15.63
N ALA A 373 9.78 -4.06 16.64
CA ALA A 373 8.48 -4.71 16.51
C ALA A 373 7.32 -3.76 16.17
N ASP A 374 7.51 -2.44 16.25
CA ASP A 374 6.51 -1.41 15.93
C ASP A 374 6.63 -0.84 14.50
N ARG A 375 7.68 -1.19 13.73
CA ARG A 375 7.90 -0.67 12.37
C ARG A 375 6.67 -0.76 11.47
N TRP A 376 5.98 -1.90 11.56
CA TRP A 376 4.79 -2.20 10.74
C TRP A 376 3.49 -2.13 11.55
N ALA A 377 3.50 -1.60 12.78
CA ALA A 377 2.32 -1.58 13.64
C ALA A 377 1.14 -0.76 13.06
N TRP A 378 1.42 0.20 12.19
CA TRP A 378 0.41 0.99 11.49
C TRP A 378 -0.50 0.13 10.58
N LEU A 379 -0.04 -1.05 10.13
CA LEU A 379 -0.83 -2.02 9.37
C LEU A 379 -1.75 -2.87 10.24
N SER A 380 -1.84 -2.63 11.56
CA SER A 380 -2.78 -3.39 12.40
C SER A 380 -4.22 -2.89 12.30
N SER A 381 -4.46 -1.80 11.59
CA SER A 381 -5.78 -1.22 11.32
C SER A 381 -5.83 -0.79 9.86
N PRO A 382 -6.64 -1.44 9.02
CA PRO A 382 -6.70 -1.11 7.60
C PRO A 382 -7.25 0.30 7.40
N PRO A 383 -6.68 1.09 6.47
CA PRO A 383 -7.05 2.49 6.25
C PRO A 383 -8.35 2.62 5.44
N ILE A 384 -9.40 1.87 5.81
CA ILE A 384 -10.70 1.88 5.13
C ILE A 384 -11.35 3.24 5.36
N PRO A 385 -11.85 3.92 4.31
CA PRO A 385 -12.64 5.13 4.49
C PRO A 385 -13.86 4.86 5.35
N GLU A 386 -13.94 5.52 6.50
CA GLU A 386 -15.14 5.59 7.33
C GLU A 386 -15.82 6.93 7.07
N GLY A 387 -17.12 7.05 7.35
CA GLY A 387 -17.74 8.35 7.18
C GLY A 387 -19.18 8.46 7.63
N SER A 388 -19.69 9.68 7.53
CA SER A 388 -21.07 10.02 7.80
C SER A 388 -21.58 11.05 6.79
N VAL A 389 -22.87 10.97 6.48
CA VAL A 389 -23.51 11.93 5.57
C VAL A 389 -24.32 12.93 6.39
N VAL A 390 -24.05 14.21 6.16
CA VAL A 390 -24.89 15.31 6.60
C VAL A 390 -26.02 15.45 5.59
N LEU A 391 -27.25 15.26 6.08
CA LEU A 391 -28.45 15.36 5.28
C LEU A 391 -28.79 16.82 4.97
N PRO A 392 -29.27 17.14 3.76
CA PRO A 392 -29.74 18.48 3.44
C PRO A 392 -30.96 18.85 4.28
N GLU A 393 -31.05 20.12 4.66
CA GLU A 393 -32.19 20.72 5.34
C GLU A 393 -32.88 21.71 4.39
N ILE A 394 -33.67 21.18 3.44
CA ILE A 394 -34.42 22.00 2.47
C ILE A 394 -35.58 22.72 3.15
N VAL A 395 -36.18 22.08 4.14
CA VAL A 395 -37.23 22.62 5.00
C VAL A 395 -36.67 22.66 6.42
N ALA A 396 -36.71 23.84 7.05
CA ALA A 396 -36.20 24.05 8.39
C ALA A 396 -36.87 23.09 9.39
N GLY A 397 -36.06 22.42 10.22
CA GLY A 397 -36.48 21.42 11.19
C GLY A 397 -36.75 20.03 10.60
N MET A 398 -36.50 19.80 9.30
CA MET A 398 -36.72 18.51 8.63
C MET A 398 -35.48 18.03 7.85
N PRO A 399 -34.36 17.71 8.53
CA PRO A 399 -33.16 17.22 7.86
C PRO A 399 -33.44 15.89 7.15
N GLY A 400 -32.98 15.79 5.90
CA GLY A 400 -33.16 14.59 5.07
C GLY A 400 -34.54 14.46 4.42
N ASN A 401 -35.42 15.44 4.57
CA ASN A 401 -36.65 15.51 3.80
C ASN A 401 -36.40 16.19 2.45
N ILE A 402 -36.40 15.41 1.39
CA ILE A 402 -36.20 15.87 0.02
C ILE A 402 -37.54 16.29 -0.57
N VAL A 403 -37.56 17.49 -1.15
CA VAL A 403 -38.75 18.05 -1.81
C VAL A 403 -38.66 17.75 -3.31
N PRO A 404 -39.65 17.05 -3.91
CA PRO A 404 -39.65 16.79 -5.34
C PRO A 404 -39.49 18.07 -6.17
N GLY A 405 -38.56 18.05 -7.13
CA GLY A 405 -38.28 19.19 -7.99
C GLY A 405 -37.44 20.30 -7.33
N VAL A 406 -36.87 20.08 -6.15
CA VAL A 406 -35.87 20.96 -5.54
C VAL A 406 -34.54 20.23 -5.51
N SER A 407 -33.44 20.91 -5.87
CA SER A 407 -32.11 20.30 -5.78
C SER A 407 -31.71 20.09 -4.33
N ALA A 408 -31.05 18.96 -4.05
CA ALA A 408 -30.64 18.56 -2.71
C ALA A 408 -29.14 18.24 -2.69
N THR A 409 -28.39 18.84 -1.77
CA THR A 409 -26.95 18.58 -1.63
C THR A 409 -26.66 17.90 -0.29
N PHE A 410 -26.14 16.67 -0.36
CA PHE A 410 -25.65 15.91 0.77
C PHE A 410 -24.15 16.16 0.91
N THR A 411 -23.66 16.21 2.15
CA THR A 411 -22.21 16.32 2.43
C THR A 411 -21.72 15.05 3.10
N LEU A 412 -20.89 14.28 2.41
CA LEU A 412 -20.20 13.12 2.95
C LEU A 412 -18.90 13.57 3.62
N ASN A 413 -18.73 13.21 4.88
CA ASN A 413 -17.50 13.39 5.63
C ASN A 413 -16.79 12.04 5.73
N LEU A 414 -15.68 11.89 5.01
CA LEU A 414 -14.79 10.75 5.07
C LEU A 414 -13.68 10.97 6.09
N GLN A 415 -13.39 9.92 6.86
CA GLN A 415 -12.42 9.92 7.93
C GLN A 415 -11.61 8.61 7.95
N ILE A 416 -10.44 8.71 8.54
CA ILE A 416 -9.58 7.58 8.90
C ILE A 416 -9.01 7.83 10.30
N ALA A 417 -9.18 6.86 11.19
CA ALA A 417 -8.75 6.96 12.59
C ALA A 417 -9.18 8.28 13.28
N GLY A 418 -10.42 8.73 13.00
CA GLY A 418 -11.01 9.95 13.57
C GLY A 418 -10.48 11.28 13.01
N LYS A 419 -9.71 11.27 11.92
CA LYS A 419 -9.25 12.47 11.20
C LYS A 419 -9.82 12.51 9.79
N PRO A 420 -9.99 13.68 9.16
CA PRO A 420 -10.39 13.78 7.76
C PRO A 420 -9.50 12.93 6.85
N TYR A 421 -10.12 12.16 5.96
CA TYR A 421 -9.37 11.33 4.99
C TYR A 421 -8.78 12.24 3.90
N PRO A 422 -7.46 12.17 3.60
CA PRO A 422 -6.89 13.04 2.60
C PRO A 422 -7.48 12.86 1.21
N ASN A 423 -7.94 13.95 0.59
CA ASN A 423 -8.67 13.86 -0.69
C ASN A 423 -7.77 13.30 -1.81
N ASN A 424 -6.46 13.57 -1.78
CA ASN A 424 -5.50 13.05 -2.77
C ASN A 424 -5.23 11.54 -2.66
N LYS A 425 -5.54 10.94 -1.51
CA LYS A 425 -5.46 9.49 -1.24
C LYS A 425 -6.73 8.75 -1.61
N ILE A 426 -7.84 9.45 -1.86
CA ILE A 426 -9.07 8.86 -2.38
C ILE A 426 -8.94 8.70 -3.91
N ASP A 427 -9.26 7.51 -4.42
CA ASP A 427 -9.32 7.22 -5.84
C ASP A 427 -10.65 7.70 -6.42
N PHE A 428 -11.76 7.30 -5.81
CA PHE A 428 -13.08 7.82 -6.15
C PHE A 428 -14.07 7.81 -4.97
N VAL A 429 -15.08 8.66 -5.09
CA VAL A 429 -16.32 8.58 -4.31
C VAL A 429 -17.50 8.52 -5.27
N LYS A 430 -18.22 7.41 -5.25
CA LYS A 430 -19.42 7.17 -6.04
C LYS A 430 -20.64 7.09 -5.14
N TYR A 431 -21.81 7.35 -5.69
CA TYR A 431 -23.07 7.16 -4.97
C TYR A 431 -24.14 6.48 -5.83
N LEU A 432 -25.05 5.81 -5.14
CA LEU A 432 -26.28 5.23 -5.65
C LEU A 432 -27.43 5.72 -4.79
N VAL A 433 -28.55 6.08 -5.40
CA VAL A 433 -29.81 6.31 -4.68
C VAL A 433 -30.73 5.12 -4.96
N LEU A 434 -31.15 4.46 -3.88
CA LEU A 434 -32.01 3.27 -3.94
C LEU A 434 -33.39 3.60 -3.38
N ASP A 435 -34.43 3.08 -4.02
CA ASP A 435 -35.78 3.07 -3.45
C ASP A 435 -35.93 1.94 -2.39
N SER A 436 -37.11 1.85 -1.77
CA SER A 436 -37.43 0.83 -0.77
C SER A 436 -37.41 -0.62 -1.30
N ALA A 437 -37.48 -0.82 -2.62
CA ALA A 437 -37.39 -2.12 -3.27
C ALA A 437 -35.95 -2.47 -3.70
N GLY A 438 -34.99 -1.55 -3.51
CA GLY A 438 -33.60 -1.72 -3.90
C GLY A 438 -33.31 -1.36 -5.36
N ASN A 439 -34.25 -0.74 -6.08
CA ASN A 439 -34.02 -0.27 -7.44
C ASN A 439 -33.15 1.00 -7.43
N VAL A 440 -32.20 1.08 -8.36
CA VAL A 440 -31.36 2.28 -8.53
C VAL A 440 -32.15 3.36 -9.25
N ILE A 441 -32.39 4.48 -8.56
CA ILE A 441 -33.03 5.68 -9.11
C ILE A 441 -32.02 6.55 -9.85
N THR A 442 -30.84 6.72 -9.26
CA THR A 442 -29.75 7.49 -9.87
C THR A 442 -28.40 7.02 -9.32
N SER A 443 -27.34 7.37 -10.05
CA SER A 443 -25.96 7.12 -9.67
C SER A 443 -25.07 8.26 -10.15
N GLY A 444 -23.95 8.50 -9.48
CA GLY A 444 -23.01 9.53 -9.87
C GLY A 444 -21.71 9.50 -9.08
N ASN A 445 -20.87 10.50 -9.32
CA ASN A 445 -19.64 10.74 -8.58
C ASN A 445 -19.87 11.92 -7.61
N ALA A 446 -19.34 11.82 -6.40
CA ALA A 446 -19.28 12.96 -5.50
C ALA A 446 -18.13 13.90 -5.92
N VAL A 447 -18.27 15.18 -5.59
CA VAL A 447 -17.28 16.22 -5.89
C VAL A 447 -16.48 16.51 -4.61
N PRO A 448 -15.14 16.51 -4.64
CA PRO A 448 -14.34 16.83 -3.46
C PRO A 448 -14.57 18.29 -3.03
N GLY A 449 -14.77 18.48 -1.73
CA GLY A 449 -14.88 19.78 -1.05
C GLY A 449 -13.62 20.09 -0.25
N ALA A 450 -13.79 20.46 1.02
CA ALA A 450 -12.67 20.54 1.96
C ALA A 450 -12.04 19.15 2.19
N GLU A 451 -10.92 19.11 2.90
CA GLU A 451 -10.25 17.83 3.21
C GLU A 451 -11.20 16.87 3.94
N GLY A 452 -11.38 15.67 3.38
CA GLY A 452 -12.33 14.67 3.87
C GLY A 452 -13.79 14.94 3.53
N GLU A 453 -14.14 16.06 2.91
CA GLU A 453 -15.52 16.40 2.55
C GLU A 453 -15.81 16.15 1.07
N TRP A 454 -16.99 15.60 0.78
CA TRP A 454 -17.44 15.29 -0.57
C TRP A 454 -18.91 15.68 -0.74
N ALA A 455 -19.20 16.49 -1.75
CA ALA A 455 -20.55 16.95 -2.06
C ALA A 455 -21.25 15.99 -3.04
N ILE A 456 -22.48 15.62 -2.72
CA ILE A 456 -23.36 14.80 -3.56
C ILE A 456 -24.62 15.61 -3.85
N THR A 457 -24.81 16.01 -5.10
CA THR A 457 -25.95 16.85 -5.49
C THR A 457 -26.95 16.04 -6.30
N LEU A 458 -28.16 15.90 -5.78
CA LEU A 458 -29.32 15.46 -6.55
C LEU A 458 -29.89 16.69 -7.27
N THR A 459 -29.90 16.62 -8.59
CA THR A 459 -30.45 17.70 -9.42
C THR A 459 -31.96 17.78 -9.27
N GLN A 460 -32.53 18.93 -9.60
CA GLN A 460 -33.98 19.12 -9.65
C GLN A 460 -34.68 18.09 -10.54
N SER A 461 -34.07 17.71 -11.67
CA SER A 461 -34.64 16.69 -12.57
C SER A 461 -34.74 15.32 -11.90
N VAL A 462 -33.70 14.92 -11.16
CA VAL A 462 -33.68 13.65 -10.42
C VAL A 462 -34.71 13.68 -9.29
N THR A 463 -34.75 14.75 -8.49
CA THR A 463 -35.69 14.81 -7.35
C THR A 463 -37.14 14.94 -7.82
N ALA A 464 -37.41 15.50 -8.99
CA ALA A 464 -38.76 15.58 -9.56
C ALA A 464 -39.36 14.21 -9.90
N GLU A 465 -38.53 13.20 -10.21
CA GLU A 465 -38.98 11.84 -10.52
C GLU A 465 -39.20 10.99 -9.25
N MET A 466 -38.71 11.47 -8.09
CA MET A 466 -38.87 10.78 -6.81
C MET A 466 -40.30 10.87 -6.31
N ARG A 467 -40.79 9.76 -5.76
CA ARG A 467 -42.13 9.64 -5.18
C ARG A 467 -42.05 9.66 -3.66
N GLU A 468 -43.19 9.85 -3.02
CA GLU A 468 -43.26 9.78 -1.56
C GLU A 468 -42.79 8.41 -1.04
N GLY A 469 -41.88 8.44 -0.07
CA GLY A 469 -41.30 7.22 0.50
C GLY A 469 -39.91 7.40 1.09
N THR A 470 -39.32 6.29 1.51
CA THR A 470 -37.96 6.22 2.03
C THR A 470 -36.99 5.78 0.94
N TYR A 471 -35.87 6.45 0.88
CA TYR A 471 -34.77 6.18 -0.03
C TYR A 471 -33.48 5.96 0.77
N THR A 472 -32.51 5.30 0.14
CA THR A 472 -31.17 5.13 0.70
C THR A 472 -30.15 5.76 -0.23
N LEU A 473 -29.35 6.69 0.29
CA LEU A 473 -28.12 7.12 -0.35
C LEU A 473 -27.00 6.16 0.07
N MET A 474 -26.56 5.32 -0.86
CA MET A 474 -25.40 4.46 -0.70
C MET A 474 -24.19 5.16 -1.29
N THR A 475 -23.21 5.47 -0.47
CA THR A 475 -21.93 6.06 -0.92
C THR A 475 -20.84 5.00 -0.86
N ILE A 476 -19.96 5.01 -1.85
CA ILE A 476 -18.87 4.06 -2.03
C ILE A 476 -17.60 4.88 -2.22
N ALA A 477 -16.71 4.86 -1.24
CA ALA A 477 -15.43 5.57 -1.26
C ALA A 477 -14.28 4.56 -1.34
N LEU A 478 -13.44 4.66 -2.38
CA LEU A 478 -12.24 3.83 -2.52
C LEU A 478 -11.00 4.68 -2.27
N SER A 479 -10.12 4.21 -1.39
CA SER A 479 -8.80 4.80 -1.16
C SER A 479 -7.73 4.10 -1.99
N LYS A 480 -6.65 4.82 -2.32
CA LYS A 480 -5.42 4.28 -2.90
C LYS A 480 -4.61 3.47 -1.89
N ASP A 481 -4.90 3.61 -0.59
CA ASP A 481 -4.17 2.94 0.49
C ASP A 481 -4.79 1.58 0.90
N VAL A 482 -5.97 1.22 0.37
CA VAL A 482 -6.65 -0.06 0.64
C VAL A 482 -7.63 -0.46 -0.46
N ALA A 483 -7.54 -1.70 -0.93
CA ALA A 483 -8.42 -2.29 -1.95
C ALA A 483 -9.79 -2.75 -1.39
N MET A 484 -10.29 -2.10 -0.35
CA MET A 484 -11.63 -2.31 0.20
C MET A 484 -12.34 -0.96 0.34
N PRO A 485 -13.50 -0.78 -0.33
CA PRO A 485 -14.21 0.48 -0.27
C PRO A 485 -14.92 0.67 1.08
N GLY A 486 -14.96 1.91 1.54
CA GLY A 486 -15.90 2.34 2.56
C GLY A 486 -17.31 2.45 1.97
N ILE A 487 -18.29 1.79 2.59
CA ILE A 487 -19.69 1.86 2.16
C ILE A 487 -20.53 2.48 3.28
N ILE A 488 -21.11 3.66 3.02
CA ILE A 488 -22.00 4.33 3.96
C ILE A 488 -23.41 4.35 3.37
N ASN A 489 -24.37 3.76 4.07
CA ASN A 489 -25.78 3.79 3.74
C ASN A 489 -26.49 4.82 4.63
N THR A 490 -27.08 5.84 4.01
CA THR A 490 -27.80 6.90 4.72
C THR A 490 -29.25 6.95 4.24
N PRO A 491 -30.23 6.65 5.11
CA PRO A 491 -31.63 6.78 4.75
C PRO A 491 -32.03 8.27 4.67
N PHE A 492 -32.92 8.59 3.75
CA PHE A 492 -33.59 9.89 3.64
C PHE A 492 -35.03 9.69 3.17
N THR A 493 -35.87 10.71 3.31
CA THR A 493 -37.29 10.63 2.93
C THR A 493 -37.63 11.65 1.87
N VAL A 494 -38.64 11.32 1.08
CA VAL A 494 -39.28 12.24 0.14
C VAL A 494 -40.73 12.37 0.58
N THR A 495 -41.19 13.59 0.86
CA THR A 495 -42.59 13.81 1.27
C THR A 495 -43.24 14.88 0.39
N LEU A 496 -44.45 14.59 -0.10
CA LEU A 496 -45.23 15.56 -0.87
C LEU A 496 -45.71 16.73 0.01
N GLY A 497 -45.96 16.50 1.31
CA GLY A 497 -46.25 17.56 2.28
C GLY A 497 -45.09 18.56 2.44
N GLY A 498 -43.84 18.14 2.21
CA GLY A 498 -42.67 19.01 2.19
C GLY A 498 -42.72 20.08 1.10
N VAL A 499 -43.42 19.82 -0.02
CA VAL A 499 -43.60 20.79 -1.11
C VAL A 499 -44.39 22.01 -0.63
N LEU A 500 -45.52 21.79 0.05
CA LEU A 500 -46.35 22.87 0.61
C LEU A 500 -45.60 23.66 1.69
N SER A 501 -44.91 22.96 2.58
CA SER A 501 -44.12 23.60 3.64
C SER A 501 -42.94 24.41 3.07
N TYR A 502 -42.27 23.90 2.04
CA TYR A 502 -41.22 24.62 1.32
C TYR A 502 -41.78 25.90 0.66
N PHE A 503 -42.88 25.80 -0.08
CA PHE A 503 -43.48 26.98 -0.72
C PHE A 503 -43.96 28.01 0.30
N ASN A 504 -44.56 27.60 1.42
CA ASN A 504 -44.92 28.51 2.50
C ASN A 504 -43.69 29.21 3.09
N THR A 505 -42.61 28.46 3.34
CA THR A 505 -41.35 29.04 3.84
C THR A 505 -40.77 30.06 2.86
N VAL A 506 -40.76 29.76 1.56
CA VAL A 506 -40.28 30.68 0.52
C VAL A 506 -41.19 31.91 0.42
N LEU A 507 -42.51 31.74 0.50
CA LEU A 507 -43.47 32.85 0.50
C LEU A 507 -43.27 33.77 1.70
N GLU A 508 -43.18 33.22 2.91
CA GLU A 508 -42.92 33.99 4.14
C GLU A 508 -41.60 34.76 4.05
N GLN A 509 -40.53 34.14 3.54
CA GLN A 509 -39.25 34.82 3.32
C GLN A 509 -39.36 35.96 2.30
N ARG A 510 -40.10 35.77 1.20
CA ARG A 510 -40.32 36.80 0.18
C ARG A 510 -41.21 37.93 0.69
N GLU A 511 -42.24 37.63 1.46
CA GLU A 511 -43.06 38.64 2.14
C GLU A 511 -42.23 39.45 3.13
N ALA A 512 -41.36 38.81 3.93
CA ALA A 512 -40.45 39.51 4.83
C ALA A 512 -39.48 40.42 4.08
N GLN A 513 -38.88 39.95 2.99
CA GLN A 513 -38.00 40.75 2.13
C GLN A 513 -38.74 41.91 1.47
N LEU A 514 -39.96 41.68 0.98
CA LEU A 514 -40.79 42.71 0.38
C LEU A 514 -41.19 43.78 1.40
N ASN A 515 -41.58 43.38 2.62
CA ASN A 515 -41.91 44.28 3.72
C ASN A 515 -40.69 45.09 4.17
N ALA A 516 -39.50 44.49 4.22
CA ALA A 516 -38.25 45.19 4.50
C ALA A 516 -37.93 46.22 3.42
N ALA A 517 -38.08 45.86 2.14
CA ALA A 517 -37.88 46.77 1.01
C ALA A 517 -38.90 47.92 0.99
N LEU A 518 -40.18 47.63 1.27
CA LEU A 518 -41.24 48.64 1.41
C LEU A 518 -40.95 49.62 2.54
N SER A 519 -40.51 49.11 3.69
CA SER A 519 -40.13 49.94 4.84
C SER A 519 -38.96 50.87 4.50
N ALA A 520 -37.95 50.35 3.81
CA ALA A 520 -36.81 51.15 3.34
C ALA A 520 -37.24 52.24 2.32
N LEU A 521 -38.16 51.90 1.41
CA LEU A 521 -38.70 52.85 0.44
C LEU A 521 -39.52 53.96 1.13
N GLN A 522 -40.37 53.60 2.10
CA GLN A 522 -41.13 54.56 2.90
C GLN A 522 -40.21 55.51 3.68
N ALA A 523 -39.13 55.00 4.27
CA ALA A 523 -38.13 55.82 4.95
C ALA A 523 -37.46 56.81 3.97
N THR A 524 -37.07 56.34 2.79
CA THR A 524 -36.47 57.18 1.74
C THR A 524 -37.45 58.27 1.27
N GLN A 525 -38.73 57.91 1.09
CA GLN A 525 -39.76 58.86 0.68
C GLN A 525 -40.04 59.91 1.76
N ALA A 526 -40.08 59.50 3.04
CA ALA A 526 -40.24 60.41 4.16
C ALA A 526 -39.09 61.42 4.24
N GLU A 527 -37.86 60.97 3.99
CA GLU A 527 -36.67 61.83 3.94
C GLU A 527 -36.74 62.83 2.76
N GLN A 528 -37.13 62.38 1.57
CA GLN A 528 -37.32 63.27 0.41
C GLN A 528 -38.43 64.30 0.64
N ILE A 529 -39.55 63.92 1.28
CA ILE A 529 -40.62 64.84 1.64
C ILE A 529 -40.12 65.89 2.65
N ALA A 530 -39.35 65.47 3.65
CA ALA A 530 -38.75 66.40 4.62
C ALA A 530 -37.79 67.39 3.94
N GLN A 531 -36.97 66.93 2.98
CA GLN A 531 -36.10 67.78 2.18
C GLN A 531 -36.89 68.78 1.33
N LEU A 532 -37.98 68.34 0.68
CA LEU A 532 -38.88 69.21 -0.09
C LEU A 532 -39.56 70.25 0.79
N GLN A 533 -40.06 69.86 1.97
CA GLN A 533 -40.65 70.80 2.93
C GLN A 533 -39.64 71.84 3.42
N SER A 534 -38.39 71.42 3.65
CA SER A 534 -37.30 72.33 3.99
C SER A 534 -36.99 73.32 2.86
N ALA A 535 -36.93 72.84 1.61
CA ALA A 535 -36.72 73.68 0.44
C ALA A 535 -37.87 74.68 0.22
N ILE A 536 -39.12 74.25 0.40
CA ILE A 536 -40.31 75.13 0.33
C ILE A 536 -40.24 76.21 1.43
N SER A 537 -39.88 75.84 2.66
CA SER A 537 -39.75 76.79 3.78
C SER A 537 -38.65 77.84 3.52
N SER A 538 -37.54 77.40 2.93
CA SER A 538 -36.45 78.29 2.49
C SER A 538 -36.90 79.26 1.38
N LEU A 539 -37.63 78.76 0.38
CA LEU A 539 -38.23 79.57 -0.67
C LEU A 539 -39.23 80.60 -0.13
N GLN A 540 -40.12 80.19 0.79
CA GLN A 540 -41.06 81.11 1.44
C GLN A 540 -40.33 82.22 2.20
N THR A 541 -39.28 81.87 2.95
CA THR A 541 -38.45 82.84 3.68
C THR A 541 -37.81 83.83 2.70
N THR A 542 -37.30 83.34 1.56
CA THR A 542 -36.70 84.17 0.50
C THR A 542 -37.74 85.10 -0.15
N VAL A 543 -38.94 84.60 -0.44
CA VAL A 543 -40.04 85.41 -0.98
C VAL A 543 -40.48 86.48 0.02
N TYR A 544 -40.64 86.15 1.31
CA TYR A 544 -40.96 87.14 2.33
C TYR A 544 -39.88 88.20 2.51
N ALA A 545 -38.60 87.81 2.45
CA ALA A 545 -37.48 88.74 2.45
C ALA A 545 -37.51 89.67 1.23
N ALA A 546 -37.78 89.14 0.03
CA ALA A 546 -37.90 89.93 -1.19
C ALA A 546 -39.09 90.90 -1.14
N ILE A 547 -40.24 90.47 -0.61
CA ILE A 547 -41.40 91.34 -0.37
C ILE A 547 -41.05 92.43 0.64
N ALA A 548 -40.37 92.11 1.75
CA ALA A 548 -39.96 93.09 2.74
C ALA A 548 -39.00 94.14 2.14
N VAL A 549 -38.03 93.71 1.33
CA VAL A 549 -37.13 94.62 0.59
C VAL A 549 -37.93 95.48 -0.38
N ALA A 550 -38.90 94.91 -1.11
CA ALA A 550 -39.75 95.68 -2.02
C ALA A 550 -40.59 96.73 -1.27
N VAL A 551 -41.16 96.38 -0.12
CA VAL A 551 -41.92 97.31 0.74
C VAL A 551 -41.02 98.41 1.29
N ILE A 552 -39.82 98.08 1.79
CA ILE A 552 -38.84 99.06 2.24
C ILE A 552 -38.43 99.99 1.09
N SER A 553 -38.20 99.43 -0.11
CA SER A 553 -37.86 100.20 -1.30
C SER A 553 -39.00 101.16 -1.69
N LEU A 554 -40.26 100.72 -1.56
CA LEU A 554 -41.44 101.54 -1.79
C LEU A 554 -41.55 102.67 -0.75
N LEU A 555 -41.28 102.38 0.53
CA LEU A 555 -41.26 103.36 1.61
C LEU A 555 -40.13 104.37 1.44
N ILE A 556 -38.93 103.95 1.01
CA ILE A 556 -37.82 104.84 0.68
C ILE A 556 -38.18 105.73 -0.53
N ALA A 557 -38.82 105.18 -1.56
CA ALA A 557 -39.29 105.95 -2.71
C ALA A 557 -40.33 107.00 -2.30
N ILE A 558 -41.28 106.63 -1.43
CA ILE A 558 -42.26 107.57 -0.87
C ILE A 558 -41.55 108.65 -0.03
N TYR A 559 -40.61 108.27 0.83
CA TYR A 559 -39.83 109.23 1.64
C TYR A 559 -39.00 110.20 0.77
N ALA A 560 -38.37 109.71 -0.30
CA ALA A 560 -37.63 110.54 -1.25
C ALA A 560 -38.54 111.51 -2.02
N VAL A 561 -39.79 111.13 -2.31
CA VAL A 561 -40.78 112.03 -2.91
C VAL A 561 -41.25 113.10 -1.92
N VAL A 562 -41.38 112.75 -0.63
CA VAL A 562 -41.83 113.69 0.42
C VAL A 562 -40.74 114.67 0.84
N THR A 563 -39.46 114.27 0.83
CA THR A 563 -38.32 115.13 1.25
C THR A 563 -37.81 116.09 0.17
N LYS A 564 -38.18 115.91 -1.10
CA LYS A 564 -37.78 116.82 -2.21
C LYS A 564 -38.57 118.15 -2.25
N LYS A 565 -39.30 118.48 -1.17
CA LYS A 565 -40.18 119.67 -1.07
C LYS A 565 -39.83 120.61 0.11
N SER A 566 -38.62 120.50 0.65
CA SER A 566 -38.01 121.53 1.52
C SER A 566 -37.06 122.42 0.74
#